data_AF-A0A5M4FHB6-F1
#
_entry.id   AF-A0A5M4FHB6-F1
#
_cell.length_a   1.000
_cell.length_b   1.000
_cell.length_c   1.000
_cell.angle_alpha   90.00
_cell.angle_beta   90.00
_cell.angle_gamma   90.00
#
_symmetry.space_group_name_H-M   'P 1'
#
loop_
_entity.id
_entity.type
_entity.pdbx_description
1 polymer ?
#
loop_
_entity_poly.entity_id
_entity_poly.type
_entity_poly.pdbx_seq_one_letter_code
_entity_poly.pdbx_strand_id
1 'polypeptide(L)'
;MSVALGFVLGLLSGVVLSFVLTFLEPVQRFLQQKGRATFKEDPVDVHVQTDRAVIWSGLPPWISGRYYFDNALPTDNPPDACVDWSAWSKQHDGRPCGEFELLITIQAKFDVAVVVDTPVVRIVNSRELNGVTATCLAAGGPSVTPRRFEVDLDASDPPMIFFVDEGAESSGPVGFSLTRGEVERFHIWVRAEQAREYQWSLDLPMIVNGREVRMDLGTFVIVGSGAGSSEFLWQEGDWVPYETPTHG
;
A
#
# COMPACT_ATOMS: atom_id res chain seq x y z
N MET A 1 61.61 37.12 -21.74
CA MET A 1 61.26 37.13 -20.30
C MET A 1 59.75 37.07 -20.02
N SER A 2 58.84 37.00 -21.00
CA SER A 2 57.38 37.05 -20.74
C SER A 2 56.64 35.71 -20.56
N VAL A 3 57.29 34.56 -20.80
CA VAL A 3 56.61 33.24 -20.74
C VAL A 3 56.60 32.64 -19.32
N ALA A 4 57.60 32.98 -18.49
CA ALA A 4 57.72 32.43 -17.13
C ALA A 4 56.68 32.99 -16.14
N LEU A 5 56.16 34.20 -16.38
CA LEU A 5 55.21 34.86 -15.48
C LEU A 5 53.79 34.25 -15.58
N GLY A 6 53.39 33.80 -16.77
CA GLY A 6 52.07 33.18 -16.99
C GLY A 6 51.93 31.80 -16.34
N PHE A 7 53.01 31.03 -16.27
CA PHE A 7 53.01 29.68 -15.69
C PHE A 7 52.88 29.70 -14.16
N VAL A 8 53.50 30.67 -13.49
CA VAL A 8 53.43 30.82 -12.03
C VAL A 8 52.05 31.29 -11.57
N LEU A 9 51.39 32.18 -12.34
CA LEU A 9 50.02 32.62 -12.09
C LEU A 9 48.98 31.50 -12.32
N GLY A 10 49.19 30.63 -13.31
CA GLY A 10 48.34 29.46 -13.55
C GLY A 10 48.44 28.39 -12.45
N LEU A 11 49.64 28.15 -11.90
CA LEU A 11 49.84 27.20 -10.80
C LEU A 11 49.28 27.71 -9.47
N LEU A 12 49.41 29.01 -9.17
CA LEU A 12 48.86 29.60 -7.95
C LEU A 12 47.33 29.64 -7.96
N SER A 13 46.71 29.90 -9.12
CA SER A 13 45.24 29.86 -9.24
C SER A 13 44.66 28.46 -9.08
N GLY A 14 45.32 27.42 -9.60
CA GLY A 14 44.91 26.03 -9.42
C GLY A 14 44.99 25.55 -7.96
N VAL A 15 46.07 25.88 -7.24
CA VAL A 15 46.24 25.51 -5.83
C VAL A 15 45.22 26.22 -4.94
N VAL A 16 44.95 27.51 -5.19
CA VAL A 16 43.96 28.27 -4.42
C VAL A 16 42.54 27.74 -4.68
N LEU A 17 42.19 27.39 -5.92
CA LEU A 17 40.88 26.80 -6.21
C LEU A 17 40.68 25.43 -5.53
N SER A 18 41.69 24.55 -5.58
CA SER A 18 41.62 23.26 -4.89
C SER A 18 41.53 23.44 -3.37
N PHE A 19 42.29 24.36 -2.78
CA PHE A 19 42.24 24.60 -1.34
C PHE A 19 40.88 25.16 -0.90
N VAL A 20 40.27 26.05 -1.70
CA VAL A 20 38.93 26.60 -1.44
C VAL A 20 37.86 25.51 -1.56
N LEU A 21 37.94 24.60 -2.54
CA LEU A 21 37.00 23.49 -2.68
C LEU A 21 37.10 22.49 -1.52
N THR A 22 38.31 22.14 -1.06
CA THR A 22 38.49 21.24 0.10
C THR A 22 38.03 21.87 1.42
N PHE A 23 38.12 23.19 1.57
CA PHE A 23 37.58 23.92 2.72
C PHE A 23 36.06 24.12 2.66
N LEU A 24 35.44 24.01 1.48
CA LEU A 24 34.00 24.10 1.31
C LEU A 24 33.27 22.79 1.62
N GLU A 25 33.91 21.62 1.49
CA GLU A 25 33.32 20.33 1.88
C GLU A 25 32.79 20.27 3.32
N PRO A 26 33.55 20.66 4.36
CA PRO A 26 33.03 20.66 5.73
C PRO A 26 31.90 21.69 5.93
N VAL A 27 31.92 22.81 5.21
CA VAL A 27 30.85 23.81 5.24
C VAL A 27 29.58 23.28 4.56
N GLN A 28 29.70 22.57 3.44
CA GLN A 28 28.59 21.90 2.78
C GLN A 28 28.00 20.80 3.65
N ARG A 29 28.82 19.97 4.32
CA ARG A 29 28.34 18.96 5.28
C ARG A 29 27.63 19.60 6.48
N PHE A 30 28.17 20.70 7.01
CA PHE A 30 27.56 21.43 8.12
C PHE A 30 26.26 22.12 7.72
N LEU A 31 26.18 22.70 6.52
CA LEU A 31 24.95 23.28 5.97
C LEU A 31 23.90 22.21 5.64
N GLN A 32 24.30 21.02 5.18
CA GLN A 32 23.38 19.89 5.02
C GLN A 32 22.87 19.39 6.38
N GLN A 33 23.73 19.29 7.39
CA GLN A 33 23.34 18.89 8.75
C GLN A 33 22.43 19.92 9.44
N LYS A 34 22.72 21.22 9.32
CA LYS A 34 21.90 22.29 9.91
C LYS A 34 20.66 22.62 9.09
N GLY A 35 20.71 22.49 7.76
CA GLY A 35 19.55 22.60 6.88
C GLY A 35 18.50 21.53 7.19
N ARG A 36 18.95 20.28 7.43
CA ARG A 36 18.08 19.17 7.88
C ARG A 36 17.43 19.40 9.25
N ALA A 37 18.00 20.24 10.10
CA ALA A 37 17.41 20.60 11.40
C ALA A 37 16.37 21.72 11.28
N THR A 38 16.31 22.41 10.13
CA THR A 38 15.46 23.60 9.92
C THR A 38 14.23 23.29 9.05
N PHE A 39 14.29 22.27 8.20
CA PHE A 39 13.12 21.83 7.42
C PHE A 39 12.27 20.86 8.24
N LYS A 40 11.12 21.37 8.71
CA LYS A 40 10.04 20.64 9.38
C LYS A 40 9.17 19.86 8.37
N GLU A 41 9.72 19.55 7.20
CA GLU A 41 9.01 18.83 6.14
C GLU A 41 9.32 17.35 6.24
N ASP A 42 8.28 16.53 6.22
CA ASP A 42 8.44 15.09 6.21
C ASP A 42 9.20 14.67 4.93
N PRO A 43 10.27 13.86 5.07
CA PRO A 43 11.17 13.52 3.96
C PRO A 43 10.51 12.67 2.87
N VAL A 44 9.37 12.07 3.18
CA VAL A 44 8.58 11.23 2.29
C VAL A 44 7.11 11.66 2.35
N ASP A 45 6.41 11.52 1.24
CA ASP A 45 4.95 11.49 1.19
C ASP A 45 4.49 10.05 1.14
N VAL A 46 3.39 9.74 1.83
CA VAL A 46 2.76 8.43 1.76
C VAL A 46 1.30 8.56 1.38
N HIS A 47 0.93 7.80 0.36
CA HIS A 47 -0.41 7.77 -0.19
C HIS A 47 -0.98 6.36 -0.06
N VAL A 48 -2.25 6.30 0.34
CA VAL A 48 -3.01 5.05 0.52
C VAL A 48 -4.11 5.03 -0.51
N GLN A 49 -4.07 4.05 -1.40
CA GLN A 49 -5.09 3.82 -2.41
C GLN A 49 -5.95 2.61 -2.03
N THR A 50 -7.26 2.77 -2.04
CA THR A 50 -8.25 1.73 -1.68
C THR A 50 -9.19 1.36 -2.83
N ASP A 51 -9.21 2.16 -3.91
CA ASP A 51 -10.01 1.85 -5.09
C ASP A 51 -9.32 0.80 -5.95
N ARG A 52 -9.94 -0.38 -6.06
CA ARG A 52 -9.42 -1.53 -6.79
C ARG A 52 -9.28 -1.24 -8.29
N ALA A 53 -10.13 -0.39 -8.86
CA ALA A 53 -10.01 0.04 -10.26
C ALA A 53 -8.69 0.79 -10.49
N VAL A 54 -8.24 1.58 -9.51
CA VAL A 54 -6.95 2.29 -9.58
C VAL A 54 -5.79 1.34 -9.29
N ILE A 55 -5.90 0.51 -8.24
CA ILE A 55 -4.85 -0.44 -7.82
C ILE A 55 -4.46 -1.37 -8.98
N TRP A 56 -5.46 -1.89 -9.67
CA TRP A 56 -5.31 -2.88 -10.74
C TRP A 56 -5.43 -2.31 -12.15
N SER A 57 -5.35 -0.98 -12.27
CA SER A 57 -5.40 -0.31 -13.56
C SER A 57 -4.30 -0.84 -14.49
N GLY A 58 -4.70 -1.20 -15.72
CA GLY A 58 -3.79 -1.73 -16.74
C GLY A 58 -3.52 -3.24 -16.66
N LEU A 59 -4.07 -3.96 -15.67
CA LEU A 59 -4.09 -5.42 -15.70
C LEU A 59 -5.33 -5.97 -16.43
N PRO A 60 -5.25 -7.19 -17.00
CA PRO A 60 -6.43 -7.88 -17.52
C PRO A 60 -7.49 -8.10 -16.42
N PRO A 61 -8.77 -8.36 -16.80
CA PRO A 61 -9.88 -8.52 -15.86
C PRO A 61 -9.85 -9.86 -15.12
N TRP A 62 -8.76 -10.12 -14.39
CA TRP A 62 -8.48 -11.34 -13.63
C TRP A 62 -8.72 -11.19 -12.13
N ILE A 63 -9.11 -9.99 -11.70
CA ILE A 63 -9.31 -9.66 -10.29
C ILE A 63 -10.78 -9.88 -9.93
N SER A 64 -11.08 -10.88 -9.11
CA SER A 64 -12.42 -11.12 -8.57
C SER A 64 -12.76 -10.12 -7.47
N GLY A 65 -14.04 -10.00 -7.12
CA GLY A 65 -14.48 -9.16 -6.02
C GLY A 65 -15.68 -9.74 -5.29
N ARG A 66 -15.77 -9.46 -4.00
CA ARG A 66 -16.86 -9.91 -3.14
C ARG A 66 -17.29 -8.77 -2.23
N TYR A 67 -18.59 -8.51 -2.17
CA TYR A 67 -19.16 -7.38 -1.45
C TYR A 67 -20.39 -7.81 -0.67
N TYR A 68 -20.46 -7.37 0.59
CA TYR A 68 -21.53 -7.66 1.52
C TYR A 68 -22.56 -6.53 1.57
N PHE A 69 -23.84 -6.90 1.67
CA PHE A 69 -24.98 -6.00 1.82
C PHE A 69 -25.85 -6.47 3.01
N ASP A 70 -26.27 -5.53 3.87
CA ASP A 70 -27.02 -5.86 5.10
C ASP A 70 -28.38 -6.51 4.84
N ASN A 71 -29.05 -6.13 3.74
CA ASN A 71 -30.45 -6.53 3.51
C ASN A 71 -30.62 -7.29 2.20
N ALA A 72 -30.51 -6.58 1.07
CA ALA A 72 -30.75 -7.09 -0.26
C ALA A 72 -29.71 -6.54 -1.22
N LEU A 73 -29.54 -7.24 -2.34
CA LEU A 73 -28.67 -6.80 -3.41
C LEU A 73 -29.30 -5.61 -4.16
N PRO A 74 -28.47 -4.70 -4.72
CA PRO A 74 -28.98 -3.61 -5.54
C PRO A 74 -29.72 -4.13 -6.77
N THR A 75 -30.73 -3.38 -7.23
CA THR A 75 -31.57 -3.78 -8.37
C THR A 75 -31.05 -3.29 -9.71
N ASP A 76 -30.15 -2.31 -9.69
CA ASP A 76 -29.44 -1.83 -10.87
C ASP A 76 -28.24 -2.73 -11.20
N ASN A 77 -27.85 -2.70 -12.47
CA ASN A 77 -26.79 -3.56 -12.97
C ASN A 77 -25.44 -3.14 -12.37
N PRO A 78 -24.67 -4.07 -11.80
CA PRO A 78 -23.28 -3.79 -11.48
C PRO A 78 -22.47 -3.56 -12.77
N PRO A 79 -21.29 -2.91 -12.67
CA PRO A 79 -20.37 -2.77 -13.80
C PRO A 79 -19.93 -4.12 -14.39
N ASP A 80 -19.57 -4.15 -15.67
CA ASP A 80 -19.07 -5.38 -16.31
C ASP A 80 -17.73 -5.84 -15.72
N ALA A 81 -16.85 -4.91 -15.33
CA ALA A 81 -15.54 -5.22 -14.78
C ALA A 81 -15.58 -5.32 -13.25
N CYS A 82 -15.17 -6.47 -12.71
CA CYS A 82 -15.15 -6.73 -11.26
C CYS A 82 -14.36 -5.69 -10.43
N VAL A 83 -13.34 -5.06 -11.01
CA VAL A 83 -12.54 -4.02 -10.32
C VAL A 83 -13.36 -2.76 -10.03
N ASP A 84 -14.35 -2.45 -10.88
CA ASP A 84 -15.23 -1.29 -10.74
C ASP A 84 -16.35 -1.54 -9.72
N TRP A 85 -16.55 -2.79 -9.30
CA TRP A 85 -17.57 -3.13 -8.28
C TRP A 85 -17.26 -2.50 -6.93
N SER A 86 -16.01 -2.10 -6.65
CA SER A 86 -15.68 -1.44 -5.38
C SER A 86 -16.33 -0.06 -5.26
N ALA A 87 -16.32 0.71 -6.33
CA ALA A 87 -16.96 2.03 -6.37
C ALA A 87 -18.48 1.90 -6.44
N TRP A 88 -18.98 0.93 -7.22
CA TRP A 88 -20.40 0.62 -7.31
C TRP A 88 -20.96 0.15 -5.96
N SER A 89 -20.36 -0.84 -5.30
CA SER A 89 -20.87 -1.37 -4.04
C SER A 89 -20.98 -0.27 -2.98
N LYS A 90 -20.00 0.64 -2.90
CA LYS A 90 -20.01 1.78 -1.98
C LYS A 90 -21.19 2.72 -2.21
N GLN A 91 -21.65 2.89 -3.46
CA GLN A 91 -22.83 3.71 -3.78
C GLN A 91 -24.14 3.06 -3.28
N HIS A 92 -24.10 1.76 -2.97
CA HIS A 92 -25.23 0.98 -2.47
C HIS A 92 -25.01 0.47 -1.04
N ASP A 93 -24.21 1.19 -0.24
CA ASP A 93 -23.88 0.83 1.16
C ASP A 93 -23.25 -0.57 1.34
N GLY A 94 -22.72 -1.12 0.25
CA GLY A 94 -21.99 -2.38 0.21
C GLY A 94 -20.59 -2.22 0.75
N ARG A 95 -20.13 -3.24 1.47
CA ARG A 95 -18.77 -3.31 2.06
C ARG A 95 -17.94 -4.39 1.40
N PRO A 96 -16.61 -4.22 1.29
CA PRO A 96 -15.72 -5.29 0.86
C PRO A 96 -15.86 -6.49 1.80
N CYS A 97 -15.88 -7.70 1.21
CA CYS A 97 -16.17 -8.93 1.93
C CYS A 97 -15.11 -10.00 1.62
N GLY A 98 -14.59 -10.65 2.67
CA GLY A 98 -13.53 -11.66 2.58
C GLY A 98 -12.14 -11.08 2.48
N GLU A 99 -11.90 -10.23 1.46
CA GLU A 99 -10.60 -9.59 1.23
C GLU A 99 -10.72 -8.07 1.06
N PHE A 100 -9.73 -7.34 1.56
CA PHE A 100 -9.58 -5.90 1.39
C PHE A 100 -8.14 -5.56 1.03
N GLU A 101 -7.98 -4.79 -0.04
CA GLU A 101 -6.67 -4.50 -0.61
C GLU A 101 -6.37 -3.01 -0.47
N LEU A 102 -5.16 -2.73 0.00
CA LEU A 102 -4.56 -1.41 0.00
C LEU A 102 -3.33 -1.43 -0.89
N LEU A 103 -3.08 -0.30 -1.56
CA LEU A 103 -1.81 -0.02 -2.21
C LEU A 103 -1.17 1.18 -1.51
N ILE A 104 0.00 0.94 -0.94
CA ILE A 104 0.81 1.96 -0.29
C ILE A 104 1.82 2.49 -1.30
N THR A 105 1.89 3.81 -1.43
CA THR A 105 2.86 4.49 -2.28
C THR A 105 3.67 5.44 -1.43
N ILE A 106 5.00 5.23 -1.36
CA ILE A 106 5.94 6.06 -0.64
C ILE A 106 6.76 6.84 -1.66
N GLN A 107 6.69 8.16 -1.64
CA GLN A 107 7.45 9.03 -2.54
C GLN A 107 8.47 9.85 -1.76
N ALA A 108 9.72 9.81 -2.19
CA ALA A 108 10.78 10.58 -1.56
C ALA A 108 10.83 12.03 -2.07
N LYS A 109 10.80 13.01 -1.15
CA LYS A 109 11.03 14.44 -1.46
C LYS A 109 12.51 14.79 -1.54
N PHE A 110 13.35 13.97 -0.92
CA PHE A 110 14.79 14.12 -0.82
C PHE A 110 15.45 12.74 -0.91
N ASP A 111 16.76 12.69 -1.16
CA ASP A 111 17.49 11.43 -1.09
C ASP A 111 17.47 10.89 0.33
N VAL A 112 16.83 9.74 0.53
CA VAL A 112 16.58 9.13 1.83
C VAL A 112 16.69 7.60 1.78
N ALA A 113 17.22 7.03 2.86
CA ALA A 113 17.10 5.59 3.12
C ALA A 113 15.83 5.36 3.97
N VAL A 114 14.99 4.43 3.53
CA VAL A 114 13.73 4.07 4.19
C VAL A 114 13.72 2.57 4.49
N VAL A 115 13.46 2.21 5.74
CA VAL A 115 13.15 0.84 6.14
C VAL A 115 11.71 0.82 6.61
N VAL A 116 10.86 0.04 5.97
CA VAL A 116 9.47 -0.19 6.37
C VAL A 116 9.45 -1.41 7.28
N ASP A 117 8.93 -1.23 8.49
CA ASP A 117 8.71 -2.35 9.41
C ASP A 117 7.35 -3.02 9.11
N THR A 118 7.10 -4.14 9.77
CA THR A 118 5.79 -4.81 9.74
C THR A 118 4.69 -3.81 10.15
N PRO A 119 3.64 -3.63 9.33
CA PRO A 119 2.54 -2.73 9.68
C PRO A 119 1.91 -3.13 11.02
N VAL A 120 1.36 -2.16 11.75
CA VAL A 120 0.63 -2.42 12.98
C VAL A 120 -0.85 -2.30 12.69
N VAL A 121 -1.53 -3.44 12.68
CA VAL A 121 -2.99 -3.52 12.52
C VAL A 121 -3.65 -3.69 13.87
N ARG A 122 -4.73 -2.95 14.12
CA ARG A 122 -5.52 -3.07 15.35
C ARG A 122 -7.00 -3.16 15.02
N ILE A 123 -7.70 -4.12 15.61
CA ILE A 123 -9.16 -4.17 15.55
C ILE A 123 -9.69 -3.11 16.52
N VAL A 124 -10.39 -2.12 15.98
CA VAL A 124 -10.99 -1.00 16.72
C VAL A 124 -12.37 -1.40 17.24
N ASN A 125 -13.15 -2.08 16.41
CA ASN A 125 -14.47 -2.59 16.74
C ASN A 125 -14.77 -3.83 15.88
N SER A 126 -15.61 -4.71 16.40
CA SER A 126 -16.19 -5.78 15.57
C SER A 126 -17.61 -6.11 16.02
N ARG A 127 -18.43 -6.51 15.06
CA ARG A 127 -19.81 -6.96 15.32
C ARG A 127 -20.17 -8.13 14.42
N GLU A 128 -20.99 -9.03 14.93
CA GLU A 128 -21.55 -10.10 14.11
C GLU A 128 -22.51 -9.54 13.07
N LEU A 129 -22.52 -10.16 11.89
CA LEU A 129 -23.35 -9.78 10.78
C LEU A 129 -24.03 -11.01 10.18
N ASN A 130 -25.19 -10.75 9.58
CA ASN A 130 -25.88 -11.70 8.73
C ASN A 130 -26.57 -10.92 7.62
N GLY A 131 -26.18 -11.19 6.38
CA GLY A 131 -26.71 -10.51 5.21
C GLY A 131 -26.48 -11.34 3.96
N VAL A 132 -26.34 -10.66 2.84
CA VAL A 132 -26.15 -11.27 1.52
C VAL A 132 -24.85 -10.77 0.90
N THR A 133 -24.25 -11.63 0.08
CA THR A 133 -22.98 -11.32 -0.57
C THR A 133 -23.17 -11.37 -2.09
N ALA A 134 -22.69 -10.35 -2.79
CA ALA A 134 -22.52 -10.38 -4.24
C ALA A 134 -21.06 -10.64 -4.60
N THR A 135 -20.86 -11.55 -5.53
CA THR A 135 -19.54 -11.99 -6.00
C THR A 135 -19.43 -11.76 -7.50
N CYS A 136 -18.30 -11.19 -7.89
CA CYS A 136 -17.87 -11.06 -9.27
C CYS A 136 -16.72 -12.04 -9.50
N LEU A 137 -16.97 -13.05 -10.33
CA LEU A 137 -15.96 -14.00 -10.76
C LEU A 137 -15.24 -13.42 -11.98
N ALA A 138 -13.95 -13.18 -11.83
CA ALA A 138 -13.11 -12.81 -12.94
C ALA A 138 -12.92 -14.00 -13.91
N ALA A 139 -12.57 -13.71 -15.16
CA ALA A 139 -12.46 -14.71 -16.24
C ALA A 139 -11.35 -15.77 -16.03
N GLY A 140 -10.62 -15.71 -14.92
CA GLY A 140 -9.44 -16.51 -14.64
C GLY A 140 -8.20 -16.00 -15.38
N GLY A 141 -7.02 -16.25 -14.82
CA GLY A 141 -5.75 -15.80 -15.36
C GLY A 141 -4.57 -16.28 -14.52
N PRO A 142 -3.32 -16.03 -14.97
CA PRO A 142 -2.14 -16.26 -14.15
C PRO A 142 -2.24 -15.46 -12.84
N SER A 143 -1.83 -16.09 -11.73
CA SER A 143 -1.82 -15.44 -10.42
C SER A 143 -0.86 -14.26 -10.43
N VAL A 144 -1.35 -13.09 -10.04
CA VAL A 144 -0.54 -11.89 -9.83
C VAL A 144 -0.15 -11.87 -8.35
N THR A 145 1.14 -12.03 -8.07
CA THR A 145 1.68 -12.08 -6.69
C THR A 145 2.56 -10.87 -6.44
N PRO A 146 1.99 -9.66 -6.22
CA PRO A 146 2.81 -8.49 -5.94
C PRO A 146 3.45 -8.60 -4.55
N ARG A 147 4.52 -7.82 -4.35
CA ARG A 147 5.12 -7.60 -3.03
C ARG A 147 4.09 -7.01 -2.08
N ARG A 148 3.84 -7.70 -0.96
CA ARG A 148 2.73 -7.35 -0.08
C ARG A 148 2.91 -7.81 1.36
N PHE A 149 2.24 -7.13 2.27
CA PHE A 149 1.91 -7.70 3.58
C PHE A 149 0.55 -8.41 3.49
N GLU A 150 0.48 -9.65 3.94
CA GLU A 150 -0.78 -10.34 4.19
C GLU A 150 -1.13 -10.22 5.67
N VAL A 151 -2.39 -9.84 5.94
CA VAL A 151 -2.93 -9.62 7.27
C VAL A 151 -4.12 -10.55 7.44
N ASP A 152 -4.10 -11.36 8.49
CA ASP A 152 -5.23 -12.21 8.89
C ASP A 152 -5.84 -11.65 10.18
N LEU A 153 -7.05 -11.09 10.07
CA LEU A 153 -7.79 -10.51 11.19
C LEU A 153 -8.38 -11.55 12.14
N ASP A 154 -8.50 -12.81 11.72
CA ASP A 154 -9.13 -13.89 12.49
C ASP A 154 -8.12 -14.81 13.17
N ALA A 155 -6.86 -14.83 12.72
CA ALA A 155 -5.82 -15.71 13.24
C ALA A 155 -5.51 -15.49 14.74
N SER A 156 -5.41 -14.23 15.18
CA SER A 156 -5.06 -13.88 16.56
C SER A 156 -5.39 -12.43 16.92
N ASP A 157 -5.29 -12.10 18.21
CA ASP A 157 -5.28 -10.71 18.70
C ASP A 157 -3.95 -10.45 19.45
N PRO A 158 -3.02 -9.65 18.89
CA PRO A 158 -3.14 -8.86 17.65
C PRO A 158 -3.18 -9.73 16.37
N PRO A 159 -3.71 -9.19 15.24
CA PRO A 159 -3.74 -9.88 13.95
C PRO A 159 -2.38 -10.39 13.49
N MET A 160 -2.38 -11.51 12.77
CA MET A 160 -1.17 -12.09 12.19
C MET A 160 -0.81 -11.35 10.91
N ILE A 161 0.48 -11.05 10.73
CA ILE A 161 0.99 -10.32 9.55
C ILE A 161 2.28 -10.97 9.06
N PHE A 162 2.38 -11.23 7.77
CA PHE A 162 3.59 -11.72 7.11
C PHE A 162 3.84 -11.00 5.79
N PHE A 163 5.09 -10.98 5.34
CA PHE A 163 5.46 -10.34 4.08
C PHE A 163 5.67 -11.40 2.99
N VAL A 164 5.06 -11.15 1.84
CA VAL A 164 5.18 -11.99 0.65
C VAL A 164 6.01 -11.22 -0.37
N ASP A 165 7.17 -11.76 -0.70
CA ASP A 165 8.05 -11.25 -1.75
C ASP A 165 7.97 -12.15 -2.99
N GLU A 166 8.47 -11.67 -4.12
CA GLU A 166 8.49 -12.46 -5.37
C GLU A 166 9.32 -13.74 -5.19
N GLY A 167 8.64 -14.87 -5.02
CA GLY A 167 9.26 -16.20 -4.95
C GLY A 167 9.61 -16.72 -3.55
N ALA A 168 9.31 -15.99 -2.47
CA ALA A 168 9.48 -16.49 -1.10
C ALA A 168 8.58 -15.76 -0.09
N GLU A 169 8.20 -16.48 0.97
CA GLU A 169 7.65 -15.90 2.20
C GLU A 169 8.82 -15.32 3.00
N SER A 170 8.79 -14.02 3.29
CA SER A 170 9.80 -13.36 4.10
C SER A 170 9.15 -12.84 5.37
N SER A 171 9.70 -13.20 6.52
CA SER A 171 9.25 -12.69 7.82
C SER A 171 10.27 -11.66 8.32
N GLY A 172 10.13 -10.41 7.88
CA GLY A 172 10.98 -9.32 8.38
C GLY A 172 10.73 -7.95 7.75
N PRO A 173 11.36 -6.89 8.31
CA PRO A 173 11.31 -5.54 7.75
C PRO A 173 11.83 -5.50 6.30
N VAL A 174 11.28 -4.58 5.52
CA VAL A 174 11.62 -4.39 4.11
C VAL A 174 12.35 -3.05 3.95
N GLY A 175 13.59 -3.11 3.45
CA GLY A 175 14.44 -1.92 3.26
C GLY A 175 14.59 -1.54 1.79
N PHE A 176 14.56 -0.23 1.51
CA PHE A 176 14.85 0.32 0.19
C PHE A 176 15.49 1.72 0.31
N SER A 177 16.27 2.09 -0.69
CA SER A 177 16.84 3.44 -0.79
C SER A 177 16.09 4.19 -1.89
N LEU A 178 15.64 5.41 -1.60
CA LEU A 178 14.95 6.26 -2.57
C LEU A 178 15.77 7.52 -2.84
N THR A 179 15.98 7.82 -4.11
CA THR A 179 16.43 9.13 -4.55
C THR A 179 15.24 10.10 -4.63
N ARG A 180 15.51 11.41 -4.67
CA ARG A 180 14.44 12.41 -4.82
C ARG A 180 13.56 12.11 -6.03
N GLY A 181 12.25 12.00 -5.78
CA GLY A 181 11.23 11.74 -6.78
C GLY A 181 10.99 10.26 -7.07
N GLU A 182 11.84 9.36 -6.56
CA GLU A 182 11.58 7.93 -6.62
C GLU A 182 10.38 7.55 -5.74
N VAL A 183 9.74 6.47 -6.17
CA VAL A 183 8.50 5.95 -5.61
C VAL A 183 8.69 4.48 -5.34
N GLU A 184 8.37 4.06 -4.12
CA GLU A 184 8.20 2.65 -3.77
C GLU A 184 6.71 2.33 -3.59
N ARG A 185 6.30 1.15 -4.06
CA ARG A 185 4.92 0.65 -3.93
C ARG A 185 4.90 -0.77 -3.39
N PHE A 186 3.98 -1.04 -2.48
CA PHE A 186 3.67 -2.39 -2.01
C PHE A 186 2.20 -2.49 -1.61
N HIS A 187 1.67 -3.70 -1.59
CA HIS A 187 0.29 -3.94 -1.19
C HIS A 187 0.18 -4.32 0.28
N ILE A 188 -1.00 -4.09 0.86
CA ILE A 188 -1.44 -4.73 2.09
C ILE A 188 -2.76 -5.42 1.78
N TRP A 189 -2.78 -6.74 1.92
CA TRP A 189 -3.97 -7.57 1.72
C TRP A 189 -4.48 -8.02 3.07
N VAL A 190 -5.70 -7.64 3.39
CA VAL A 190 -6.34 -7.96 4.65
C VAL A 190 -7.44 -8.99 4.40
N ARG A 191 -7.42 -10.07 5.16
CA ARG A 191 -8.40 -11.15 5.08
C ARG A 191 -9.21 -11.26 6.36
N ALA A 192 -10.47 -11.62 6.19
CA ALA A 192 -11.39 -11.98 7.25
C ALA A 192 -12.35 -13.07 6.75
N GLU A 193 -12.55 -14.11 7.55
CA GLU A 193 -13.39 -15.27 7.29
C GLU A 193 -14.60 -15.35 8.22
N GLN A 194 -14.51 -14.88 9.47
CA GLN A 194 -15.62 -14.97 10.42
C GLN A 194 -16.83 -14.12 9.98
N ALA A 195 -18.05 -14.51 10.41
CA ALA A 195 -19.30 -13.83 10.10
C ALA A 195 -19.46 -12.49 10.85
N ARG A 196 -18.51 -11.57 10.64
CA ARG A 196 -18.33 -10.33 11.40
C ARG A 196 -17.91 -9.19 10.50
N GLU A 197 -18.30 -7.98 10.88
CA GLU A 197 -17.66 -6.75 10.43
C GLU A 197 -16.48 -6.43 11.33
N TYR A 198 -15.37 -6.04 10.72
CA TYR A 198 -14.18 -5.52 11.39
C TYR A 198 -13.99 -4.07 11.00
N GLN A 199 -14.00 -3.18 12.00
CA GLN A 199 -13.42 -1.85 11.90
C GLN A 199 -12.00 -1.93 12.45
N TRP A 200 -11.01 -1.53 11.66
CA TRP A 200 -9.60 -1.69 12.02
C TRP A 200 -8.76 -0.48 11.61
N SER A 201 -7.69 -0.22 12.36
CA SER A 201 -6.74 0.86 12.08
C SER A 201 -5.41 0.31 11.61
N LEU A 202 -4.69 1.11 10.84
CA LEU A 202 -3.40 0.76 10.26
C LEU A 202 -2.36 1.83 10.55
N ASP A 203 -1.29 1.45 11.24
CA ASP A 203 -0.09 2.27 11.33
C ASP A 203 1.05 1.65 10.51
N LEU A 204 1.87 2.50 9.89
CA LEU A 204 3.08 2.11 9.19
C LEU A 204 4.32 2.63 9.95
N PRO A 205 5.01 1.77 10.73
CA PRO A 205 6.29 2.12 11.31
C PRO A 205 7.39 2.09 10.25
N MET A 206 8.26 3.08 10.27
CA MET A 206 9.37 3.23 9.34
C MET A 206 10.59 3.82 10.02
N ILE A 207 11.77 3.55 9.46
CA ILE A 207 13.00 4.24 9.80
C ILE A 207 13.42 5.06 8.57
N VAL A 208 13.45 6.38 8.71
CA VAL A 208 13.87 7.29 7.64
C VAL A 208 15.16 7.98 8.05
N ASN A 209 16.25 7.73 7.31
CA ASN A 209 17.60 8.23 7.63
C ASN A 209 18.01 7.98 9.09
N GLY A 210 17.69 6.80 9.61
CA GLY A 210 18.01 6.38 10.99
C GLY A 210 17.10 6.97 12.07
N ARG A 211 16.01 7.67 11.70
CA ARG A 211 14.99 8.15 12.65
C ARG A 211 13.71 7.34 12.51
N GLU A 212 13.17 6.90 13.62
CA GLU A 212 11.87 6.26 13.67
C GLU A 212 10.75 7.27 13.35
N VAL A 213 9.86 6.86 12.46
CA VAL A 213 8.66 7.59 12.05
C VAL A 213 7.52 6.58 12.08
N ARG A 214 6.38 6.97 12.65
CA ARG A 214 5.15 6.17 12.61
C ARG A 214 4.09 7.01 11.91
N MET A 215 3.45 6.45 10.90
CA MET A 215 2.35 7.12 10.20
C MET A 215 1.04 6.35 10.38
N ASP A 216 0.03 7.08 10.82
CA ASP A 216 -1.36 6.61 10.83
C ASP A 216 -1.89 6.66 9.40
N LEU A 217 -2.24 5.50 8.85
CA LEU A 217 -2.78 5.36 7.50
C LEU A 217 -4.31 5.38 7.48
N GLY A 218 -4.96 5.45 8.65
CA GLY A 218 -6.39 5.58 8.81
C GLY A 218 -7.10 4.34 9.34
N THR A 219 -8.43 4.41 9.28
CA THR A 219 -9.34 3.34 9.72
C THR A 219 -10.16 2.83 8.54
N PHE A 220 -10.33 1.52 8.48
CA PHE A 220 -10.99 0.82 7.38
C PHE A 220 -12.04 -0.16 7.91
N VAL A 221 -12.88 -0.65 7.01
CA VAL A 221 -13.92 -1.62 7.29
C VAL A 221 -13.83 -2.76 6.29
N ILE A 222 -13.90 -3.99 6.79
CA ILE A 222 -14.05 -5.21 6.00
C ILE A 222 -15.09 -6.12 6.68
N VAL A 223 -15.87 -6.84 5.89
CA VAL A 223 -16.76 -7.91 6.37
C VAL A 223 -16.10 -9.26 6.10
N GLY A 224 -16.09 -10.17 7.07
CA GLY A 224 -15.53 -11.50 6.85
C GLY A 224 -16.41 -12.35 5.94
N SER A 225 -15.77 -13.27 5.20
CA SER A 225 -16.43 -14.03 4.13
C SER A 225 -17.61 -14.89 4.59
N GLY A 226 -17.65 -15.29 5.87
CA GLY A 226 -18.73 -16.05 6.47
C GLY A 226 -19.99 -15.24 6.84
N ALA A 227 -20.01 -13.92 6.64
CA ALA A 227 -21.16 -13.09 7.01
C ALA A 227 -22.35 -13.19 6.02
N GLY A 228 -22.10 -13.72 4.82
CA GLY A 228 -23.15 -13.97 3.83
C GLY A 228 -23.89 -15.27 4.15
N SER A 229 -25.17 -15.18 4.51
CA SER A 229 -26.04 -16.38 4.56
C SER A 229 -26.30 -16.98 3.19
N SER A 230 -26.14 -16.15 2.16
CA SER A 230 -26.27 -16.49 0.74
C SER A 230 -25.30 -15.64 -0.07
N GLU A 231 -24.76 -16.24 -1.11
CA GLU A 231 -23.85 -15.62 -2.06
C GLU A 231 -24.52 -15.63 -3.44
N PHE A 232 -24.34 -14.57 -4.22
CA PHE A 232 -24.97 -14.39 -5.53
C PHE A 232 -23.96 -13.92 -6.57
N LEU A 233 -24.19 -14.32 -7.82
CA LEU A 233 -23.49 -13.81 -8.99
C LEU A 233 -24.45 -12.97 -9.83
N TRP A 234 -23.93 -11.96 -10.52
CA TRP A 234 -24.69 -11.26 -11.55
C TRP A 234 -24.59 -12.01 -12.88
N GLN A 235 -25.71 -12.48 -13.41
CA GLN A 235 -25.78 -13.21 -14.69
C GLN A 235 -27.00 -12.80 -15.49
N GLU A 236 -26.80 -12.51 -16.78
CA GLU A 236 -27.89 -12.22 -17.74
C GLU A 236 -28.92 -11.16 -17.28
N GLY A 237 -28.50 -10.23 -16.42
CA GLY A 237 -29.37 -9.16 -15.91
C GLY A 237 -30.08 -9.47 -14.59
N ASP A 238 -29.68 -10.53 -13.87
CA ASP A 238 -30.26 -10.87 -12.57
C ASP A 238 -29.21 -11.42 -11.58
N TRP A 239 -29.55 -11.39 -10.28
CA TRP A 239 -28.77 -12.00 -9.22
C TRP A 239 -29.16 -13.47 -9.07
N VAL A 240 -28.25 -14.37 -9.42
CA VAL A 240 -28.43 -15.81 -9.28
C VAL A 240 -27.67 -16.35 -8.08
N PRO A 241 -28.23 -17.26 -7.27
CA PRO A 241 -27.49 -17.88 -6.17
C PRO A 241 -26.19 -18.53 -6.66
N TYR A 242 -25.11 -18.28 -5.95
CA TYR A 242 -23.84 -18.94 -6.16
C TYR A 242 -23.84 -20.28 -5.40
N GLU A 243 -24.05 -21.36 -6.14
CA GLU A 243 -23.86 -22.70 -5.62
C GLU A 243 -22.39 -23.09 -5.78
N THR A 244 -21.63 -23.10 -4.67
CA THR A 244 -20.27 -23.64 -4.68
C THR A 244 -20.36 -25.08 -5.18
N PRO A 245 -19.67 -25.47 -6.27
CA PRO A 245 -19.66 -26.85 -6.71
C PRO A 245 -19.22 -27.73 -5.56
N THR A 246 -20.09 -28.61 -5.09
CA THR A 246 -19.70 -29.65 -4.14
C THR A 246 -18.75 -30.57 -4.89
N HIS A 247 -17.44 -30.42 -4.65
CA HIS A 247 -16.46 -31.41 -5.06
C HIS A 247 -16.75 -32.70 -4.29
N GLY A 248 -17.52 -33.60 -4.94
CA GLY A 248 -17.70 -34.98 -4.51
C GLY A 248 -16.50 -35.86 -4.82
#